data_AF-A0A7S3F589-F1
#
_entry.id   AF-A0A7S3F589-F1
#
_cell.length_a   1.000
_cell.length_b   1.000
_cell.length_c   1.000
_cell.angle_alpha   90.00
_cell.angle_beta   90.00
_cell.angle_gamma   90.00
#
_symmetry.space_group_name_H-M   'P 1'
#
loop_
_entity.id
_entity.type
_entity.pdbx_description
1 polymer ?
#
loop_
_entity_poly.entity_id
_entity_poly.type
_entity_poly.pdbx_seq_one_letter_code
_entity_poly.pdbx_strand_id
1 'polypeptide(L)'
;KAFNRYRSQLPESSSFGSSALVRRHWHDACDQCASCAVVGASGSLLGKEHGKLIDQHAVVLRPNWLKLKGYEQHTGRRTTINLIFALENMLQQFMVAQRKRPPLERAIGLVSPSSKRSLNSFFRYLGRMKTNATHAMHRPRPDDAPLFLLSD
;
A
#
# COMPACT_ATOMS: atom_id res chain seq x y z
N LYS A 1 -3.62 -17.83 16.95
CA LYS A 1 -3.97 -19.14 16.30
C LYS A 1 -4.01 -19.07 14.76
N ALA A 2 -4.60 -18.05 14.12
CA ALA A 2 -4.62 -17.95 12.65
C ALA A 2 -3.24 -17.63 12.04
N PHE A 3 -2.47 -16.71 12.63
CA PHE A 3 -1.11 -16.38 12.19
C PHE A 3 -0.17 -17.60 12.15
N ASN A 4 -0.20 -18.43 13.19
CA ASN A 4 0.63 -19.65 13.28
C ASN A 4 0.36 -20.65 12.14
N ARG A 5 -0.86 -20.70 11.61
CA ARG A 5 -1.21 -21.56 10.45
C ARG A 5 -0.43 -21.17 9.20
N TYR A 6 -0.04 -19.91 9.06
CA TYR A 6 0.63 -19.37 7.88
C TYR A 6 2.10 -19.07 8.11
N ARG A 7 2.65 -19.49 9.26
CA ARG A 7 4.05 -19.24 9.61
C ARG A 7 5.03 -19.77 8.57
N SER A 8 4.73 -20.91 7.94
CA SER A 8 5.53 -21.50 6.86
C SER A 8 5.46 -20.73 5.52
N GLN A 9 4.53 -19.79 5.38
CA GLN A 9 4.35 -18.96 4.19
C GLN A 9 4.93 -17.55 4.37
N LEU A 10 5.27 -17.17 5.60
CA LEU A 10 5.89 -15.88 5.88
C LEU A 10 7.34 -15.87 5.38
N PRO A 11 7.84 -14.74 4.87
CA PRO A 11 9.25 -14.57 4.62
C PRO A 11 10.04 -14.69 5.93
N GLU A 12 11.23 -15.30 5.89
CA GLU A 12 12.08 -15.51 7.07
C GLU A 12 12.56 -14.19 7.72
N SER A 13 12.54 -13.08 6.96
CA SER A 13 12.81 -11.74 7.46
C SER A 13 11.80 -10.74 6.93
N SER A 14 11.35 -9.82 7.80
CA SER A 14 10.63 -8.62 7.40
C SER A 14 11.66 -7.54 7.05
N SER A 15 11.88 -7.27 5.77
CA SER A 15 12.79 -6.21 5.29
C SER A 15 12.23 -4.79 5.49
N PHE A 16 11.30 -4.61 6.44
CA PHE A 16 10.65 -3.32 6.71
C PHE A 16 11.69 -2.22 6.92
N GLY A 17 12.69 -2.44 7.79
CA GLY A 17 13.77 -1.46 8.04
C GLY A 17 14.86 -1.38 6.96
N SER A 18 14.99 -2.38 6.08
CA SER A 18 16.07 -2.45 5.08
C SER A 18 15.65 -1.99 3.69
N SER A 19 14.35 -1.87 3.40
CA SER A 19 13.83 -1.28 2.16
C SER A 19 14.27 0.18 2.02
N ALA A 20 14.92 0.54 0.91
CA ALA A 20 15.32 1.91 0.60
C ALA A 20 14.12 2.88 0.57
N LEU A 21 12.93 2.38 0.19
CA LEU A 21 11.68 3.13 0.22
C LEU A 21 11.24 3.43 1.66
N VAL A 22 11.30 2.44 2.56
CA VAL A 22 10.92 2.64 3.96
C VAL A 22 11.92 3.53 4.67
N ARG A 23 13.23 3.34 4.46
CA ARG A 23 14.26 4.23 5.03
C ARG A 23 14.10 5.68 4.58
N ARG A 24 13.81 5.94 3.31
CA ARG A 24 13.52 7.31 2.83
C ARG A 24 12.27 7.92 3.44
N HIS A 25 11.23 7.12 3.69
CA HIS A 25 9.98 7.63 4.26
C HIS A 25 10.01 7.73 5.78
N TRP A 26 10.91 7.01 6.47
CA TRP A 26 10.86 6.82 7.92
C TRP A 26 12.12 7.26 8.67
N HIS A 27 13.30 7.30 8.02
CA HIS A 27 14.57 7.40 8.75
C HIS A 27 15.19 8.79 8.91
N ASP A 28 14.51 9.87 8.50
CA ASP A 28 14.91 11.27 8.80
C ASP A 28 13.82 12.03 9.59
N ALA A 29 12.99 11.32 10.35
CA ALA A 29 11.81 11.88 11.00
C ALA A 29 12.06 12.68 12.29
N CYS A 30 13.18 13.40 12.45
CA CYS A 30 13.26 14.43 13.50
C CYS A 30 14.36 15.50 13.37
N ASP A 31 14.65 16.02 12.17
CA ASP A 31 15.27 17.36 12.06
C ASP A 31 14.28 18.42 11.54
N GLN A 32 13.21 17.99 10.85
CA GLN A 32 12.00 18.78 10.53
C GLN A 32 10.81 17.82 10.58
N CYS A 33 9.84 18.02 11.47
CA CYS A 33 8.70 17.10 11.63
C CYS A 33 8.05 16.76 10.28
N ALA A 34 8.10 15.49 9.87
CA ALA A 34 7.48 15.03 8.64
C ALA A 34 5.97 15.30 8.67
N SER A 35 5.45 16.06 7.69
CA SER A 35 4.02 16.37 7.59
C SER A 35 3.26 15.23 6.91
N CYS A 36 2.07 14.92 7.41
CA CYS A 36 1.22 13.84 6.92
C CYS A 36 -0.16 14.35 6.47
N ALA A 37 -0.62 13.95 5.29
CA ALA A 37 -2.00 14.14 4.84
C ALA A 37 -2.74 12.81 4.81
N VAL A 38 -3.89 12.74 5.48
CA VAL A 38 -4.80 11.59 5.42
C VAL A 38 -6.00 11.98 4.57
N VAL A 39 -6.19 11.32 3.42
CA VAL A 39 -7.19 11.73 2.44
C VAL A 39 -8.23 10.63 2.24
N GLY A 40 -9.46 10.88 2.70
CA GLY A 40 -10.60 10.01 2.49
C GLY A 40 -11.30 10.19 1.14
N ALA A 41 -12.40 9.46 0.93
CA ALA A 41 -13.20 9.46 -0.31
C ALA A 41 -14.39 10.44 -0.29
N SER A 42 -14.43 11.41 0.64
CA SER A 42 -15.61 12.25 0.83
C SER A 42 -15.81 13.23 -0.33
N GLY A 43 -17.05 13.34 -0.83
CA GLY A 43 -17.42 14.33 -1.84
C GLY A 43 -17.23 15.78 -1.39
N SER A 44 -17.12 16.03 -0.08
CA SER A 44 -16.78 17.35 0.48
C SER A 44 -15.44 17.89 -0.05
N LEU A 45 -14.51 17.02 -0.46
CA LEU A 45 -13.24 17.42 -1.06
C LEU A 45 -13.43 18.16 -2.39
N LEU A 46 -14.55 17.96 -3.09
CA LEU A 46 -14.84 18.62 -4.37
C LEU A 46 -15.19 20.12 -4.22
N GLY A 47 -15.50 20.57 -3.00
CA GLY A 47 -15.83 21.97 -2.74
C GLY A 47 -14.61 22.90 -2.73
N LYS A 48 -13.39 22.37 -2.73
CA LYS A 48 -12.14 23.15 -2.64
C LYS A 48 -10.99 22.49 -3.39
N GLU A 49 -10.01 23.27 -3.83
CA GLU A 49 -8.84 22.79 -4.56
C GLU A 49 -7.66 22.47 -3.63
N HIS A 50 -7.82 21.46 -2.77
CA HIS A 50 -6.78 21.07 -1.81
C HIS A 50 -5.65 20.24 -2.40
N GLY A 51 -5.68 19.88 -3.68
CA GLY A 51 -4.78 18.89 -4.25
C GLY A 51 -3.31 19.25 -4.13
N LYS A 52 -2.95 20.51 -4.39
CA LYS A 52 -1.57 21.00 -4.22
C LYS A 52 -1.12 20.96 -2.76
N LEU A 53 -1.98 21.37 -1.83
CA LEU A 53 -1.71 21.35 -0.39
C LEU A 53 -1.51 19.92 0.12
N ILE A 54 -2.36 18.99 -0.30
CA ILE A 54 -2.23 17.56 0.02
C ILE A 54 -0.88 17.04 -0.46
N ASP A 55 -0.53 17.31 -1.72
CA ASP A 55 0.71 16.81 -2.33
C ASP A 55 1.98 17.48 -1.78
N GLN A 56 1.90 18.55 -0.98
CA GLN A 56 3.04 19.15 -0.27
C GLN A 56 3.47 18.35 0.96
N HIS A 57 2.64 17.43 1.46
CA HIS A 57 2.97 16.65 2.65
C HIS A 57 4.06 15.60 2.35
N ALA A 58 4.89 15.30 3.34
CA ALA A 58 5.94 14.28 3.23
C ALA A 58 5.32 12.89 3.02
N VAL A 59 4.23 12.61 3.73
CA VAL A 59 3.46 11.36 3.64
C VAL A 59 2.02 11.66 3.24
N VAL A 60 1.53 11.00 2.19
CA VAL A 60 0.11 11.02 1.83
C VAL A 60 -0.47 9.62 2.00
N LEU A 61 -1.41 9.47 2.94
CA LEU A 61 -2.08 8.22 3.24
C LEU A 61 -3.49 8.22 2.66
N ARG A 62 -3.83 7.15 1.93
CA ARG A 62 -5.15 6.96 1.32
C ARG A 62 -5.73 5.58 1.64
N PRO A 63 -7.01 5.48 1.99
CA PRO A 63 -7.69 4.20 2.10
C PRO A 63 -8.11 3.68 0.73
N ASN A 64 -7.93 2.38 0.53
CA ASN A 64 -8.44 1.58 -0.57
C ASN A 64 -8.14 2.17 -1.96
N TRP A 65 -9.00 1.88 -2.94
CA TRP A 65 -8.87 2.43 -4.28
C TRP A 65 -9.64 3.75 -4.38
N LEU A 66 -8.92 4.87 -4.32
CA LEU A 66 -9.46 6.17 -4.68
C LEU A 66 -9.20 6.47 -6.15
N LYS A 67 -10.27 6.80 -6.89
CA LYS A 67 -10.13 7.31 -8.26
C LYS A 67 -9.61 8.75 -8.18
N LEU A 68 -8.31 8.92 -8.41
CA LEU A 68 -7.69 10.25 -8.44
C LEU A 68 -7.84 10.94 -9.80
N LYS A 69 -7.91 10.16 -10.88
CA LYS A 69 -7.99 10.68 -12.25
C LYS A 69 -9.24 11.53 -12.44
N GLY A 70 -9.04 12.81 -12.77
CA GLY A 70 -10.09 13.81 -12.94
C GLY A 70 -10.43 14.58 -11.66
N TYR A 71 -9.75 14.29 -10.54
CA TYR A 71 -9.98 14.90 -9.24
C TYR A 71 -8.68 15.42 -8.60
N GLU A 72 -7.58 15.49 -9.35
CA GLU A 72 -6.25 15.82 -8.84
C GLU A 72 -6.20 17.23 -8.24
N GLN A 73 -6.96 18.19 -8.79
CA GLN A 73 -7.04 19.55 -8.26
C GLN A 73 -7.61 19.60 -6.83
N HIS A 74 -8.49 18.66 -6.49
CA HIS A 74 -9.15 18.57 -5.19
C HIS A 74 -8.41 17.65 -4.24
N THR A 75 -7.95 16.51 -4.75
CA THR A 75 -7.52 15.38 -3.94
C THR A 75 -6.03 15.12 -4.00
N GLY A 76 -5.28 15.76 -4.92
CA GLY A 76 -3.86 15.50 -5.16
C GLY A 76 -3.64 14.24 -6.00
N ARG A 77 -2.39 14.01 -6.40
CA ARG A 77 -1.98 12.83 -7.19
C ARG A 77 -1.05 11.88 -6.42
N ARG A 78 -0.48 12.32 -5.28
CA ARG A 78 0.48 11.53 -4.51
C ARG A 78 -0.24 10.56 -3.57
N THR A 79 0.37 9.39 -3.42
CA THR A 79 0.02 8.38 -2.42
C THR A 79 1.33 7.72 -1.99
N THR A 80 1.70 7.90 -0.74
CA THR A 80 2.87 7.28 -0.12
C THR A 80 2.48 5.94 0.51
N ILE A 81 1.34 5.93 1.22
CA ILE A 81 0.80 4.76 1.90
C ILE A 81 -0.63 4.53 1.41
N ASN A 82 -0.91 3.31 0.95
CA ASN A 82 -2.26 2.85 0.67
C ASN A 82 -2.68 1.88 1.78
N LEU A 83 -3.69 2.25 2.58
CA LEU A 83 -4.36 1.29 3.46
C LEU A 83 -5.26 0.40 2.62
N ILE A 84 -5.12 -0.92 2.69
CA ILE A 84 -5.82 -1.86 1.81
C ILE A 84 -6.54 -2.89 2.66
N PHE A 85 -7.81 -3.16 2.35
CA PHE A 85 -8.50 -4.30 2.95
C PHE A 85 -7.84 -5.62 2.53
N ALA A 86 -7.70 -6.54 3.49
CA ALA A 86 -7.13 -7.87 3.28
C ALA A 86 -8.06 -8.78 2.46
N LEU A 87 -8.30 -8.46 1.19
CA LEU A 87 -9.08 -9.25 0.23
C LEU A 87 -8.25 -9.47 -1.04
N GLU A 88 -8.28 -10.67 -1.62
CA GLU A 88 -7.43 -11.02 -2.78
C GLU A 88 -7.61 -10.08 -3.97
N ASN A 89 -8.86 -9.73 -4.30
CA ASN A 89 -9.15 -8.82 -5.39
C ASN A 89 -8.58 -7.41 -5.14
N MET A 90 -8.66 -6.91 -3.91
CA MET A 90 -8.12 -5.60 -3.54
C MET A 90 -6.59 -5.57 -3.62
N LEU A 91 -5.93 -6.63 -3.13
CA LEU A 91 -4.47 -6.78 -3.22
C LEU A 91 -4.01 -6.87 -4.68
N GLN A 92 -4.69 -7.70 -5.48
CA GLN A 92 -4.39 -7.83 -6.91
C GLN A 92 -4.54 -6.49 -7.65
N GLN A 93 -5.61 -5.76 -7.38
CA GLN A 93 -5.88 -4.45 -7.97
C GLN A 93 -4.80 -3.43 -7.59
N PHE A 94 -4.42 -3.38 -6.32
CA PHE A 94 -3.32 -2.54 -5.85
C PHE A 94 -2.03 -2.87 -6.60
N MET A 95 -1.62 -4.15 -6.66
CA MET A 95 -0.38 -4.54 -7.32
C MET A 95 -0.41 -4.18 -8.81
N VAL A 96 -1.48 -4.48 -9.53
CA VAL A 96 -1.62 -4.10 -10.94
C VAL A 96 -1.54 -2.59 -11.13
N ALA A 97 -2.11 -1.79 -10.23
CA ALA A 97 -2.02 -0.33 -10.29
C ALA A 97 -0.59 0.17 -10.05
N GLN A 98 0.12 -0.33 -9.03
CA GLN A 98 1.49 0.10 -8.73
C GLN A 98 2.47 -0.28 -9.84
N ARG A 99 2.26 -1.42 -10.49
CA ARG A 99 3.08 -1.88 -11.60
C ARG A 99 3.04 -0.97 -12.84
N LYS A 100 1.99 -0.15 -12.98
CA LYS A 100 1.87 0.87 -14.04
C LYS A 100 2.61 2.17 -13.69
N ARG A 101 3.09 2.31 -12.45
CA ARG A 101 3.79 3.50 -11.97
C ARG A 101 5.31 3.32 -12.01
N PRO A 102 6.08 4.41 -12.16
CA PRO A 102 7.52 4.41 -11.93
C PRO A 102 7.84 3.88 -10.52
N PRO A 103 8.91 3.10 -10.32
CA PRO A 103 9.26 2.52 -9.02
C PRO A 103 9.28 3.53 -7.86
N LEU A 104 9.76 4.76 -8.11
CA LEU A 104 9.86 5.83 -7.11
C LEU A 104 8.51 6.44 -6.71
N GLU A 105 7.45 6.21 -7.49
CA GLU A 105 6.10 6.71 -7.21
C GLU A 105 5.17 5.64 -6.64
N ARG A 106 5.66 4.41 -6.46
CA ARG A 106 4.84 3.31 -5.96
C ARG A 106 4.53 3.52 -4.49
N ALA A 107 3.27 3.37 -4.14
CA ALA A 107 2.83 3.43 -2.75
C ALA A 107 3.25 2.15 -2.00
N ILE A 108 3.47 2.29 -0.71
CA ILE A 108 3.54 1.16 0.22
C ILE A 108 2.11 0.69 0.51
N GLY A 109 1.84 -0.60 0.33
CA GLY A 109 0.54 -1.19 0.69
C GLY A 109 0.54 -1.68 2.13
N LEU A 110 -0.21 -1.02 3.00
CA LEU A 110 -0.47 -1.46 4.36
C LEU A 110 -1.80 -2.20 4.41
N VAL A 111 -1.73 -3.51 4.60
CA VAL A 111 -2.88 -4.41 4.55
C VAL A 111 -3.48 -4.55 5.94
N SER A 112 -4.74 -4.12 6.09
CA SER A 112 -5.48 -4.16 7.36
C SER A 112 -6.55 -5.27 7.31
N PRO A 113 -6.33 -6.41 7.98
CA PRO A 113 -7.35 -7.44 8.14
C PRO A 113 -8.35 -7.06 9.24
N SER A 114 -9.65 -7.16 8.96
CA SER A 114 -10.73 -6.90 9.93
C SER A 114 -11.37 -8.18 10.49
N SER A 115 -10.94 -9.35 9.99
CA SER A 115 -11.50 -10.65 10.39
C SER A 115 -10.55 -11.80 10.04
N LYS A 116 -10.76 -12.96 10.68
CA LYS A 116 -10.08 -14.21 10.31
C LYS A 116 -10.25 -14.55 8.83
N ARG A 117 -11.42 -14.26 8.25
CA ARG A 117 -11.70 -14.48 6.82
C ARG A 117 -10.81 -13.61 5.95
N SER A 118 -10.67 -12.33 6.28
CA SER A 118 -9.81 -11.39 5.54
C SER A 118 -8.32 -11.74 5.69
N LEU A 119 -7.89 -12.14 6.90
CA LEU A 119 -6.52 -12.61 7.13
C LEU A 119 -6.21 -13.86 6.29
N ASN A 120 -7.11 -14.84 6.26
CA ASN A 120 -6.98 -16.02 5.40
C ASN A 120 -6.95 -15.64 3.91
N SER A 121 -7.68 -14.59 3.51
CA SER A 121 -7.67 -14.08 2.14
C SER A 121 -6.32 -13.47 1.76
N PHE A 122 -5.69 -12.72 2.66
CA PHE A 122 -4.34 -12.20 2.44
C PHE A 122 -3.31 -13.33 2.27
N PHE A 123 -3.32 -14.34 3.14
CA PHE A 123 -2.38 -15.44 2.98
C PHE A 123 -2.64 -16.30 1.74
N ARG A 124 -3.90 -16.48 1.34
CA ARG A 124 -4.24 -17.12 0.08
C ARG A 124 -3.70 -16.35 -1.13
N TYR A 125 -3.75 -15.02 -1.08
CA TYR A 125 -3.11 -14.15 -2.08
C TYR A 125 -1.60 -14.40 -2.17
N LEU A 126 -0.89 -14.33 -1.03
CA LEU A 126 0.56 -14.57 -0.97
C LEU A 126 0.92 -15.97 -1.49
N GLY A 127 0.15 -16.99 -1.08
CA GLY A 127 0.32 -18.36 -1.55
C GLY A 127 0.20 -18.46 -3.07
N ARG A 128 -0.82 -17.83 -3.67
CA ARG A 128 -1.00 -17.79 -5.13
C ARG A 128 0.13 -17.08 -5.85
N MET A 129 0.64 -15.97 -5.31
CA MET A 129 1.81 -15.30 -5.90
C MET A 129 3.06 -16.19 -5.88
N LYS A 130 3.22 -17.03 -4.85
CA LYS A 130 4.32 -17.99 -4.75
C LYS A 130 4.15 -19.18 -5.70
N THR A 131 2.94 -19.72 -5.83
CA THR A 131 2.66 -20.90 -6.66
C THR A 131 2.49 -20.59 -8.15
N ASN A 132 1.86 -19.47 -8.50
CA ASN A 132 1.58 -19.08 -9.89
C ASN A 132 2.76 -18.33 -10.54
N ALA A 133 3.98 -18.50 -10.02
CA ALA A 133 5.22 -17.96 -10.59
C ALA A 133 5.50 -18.48 -12.02
N THR A 134 4.74 -19.46 -12.51
CA THR A 134 4.76 -19.99 -13.88
C THR A 134 4.07 -19.08 -14.90
N HIS A 135 3.14 -18.21 -14.49
CA HIS A 135 2.52 -17.21 -15.39
C HIS A 135 3.16 -15.84 -15.17
N ALA A 136 3.74 -15.26 -16.22
CA ALA A 136 4.48 -14.00 -16.19
C ALA A 136 3.73 -12.82 -15.51
N MET A 137 2.39 -12.82 -15.55
CA MET A 137 1.54 -11.80 -14.93
C MET A 137 1.49 -11.86 -13.39
N HIS A 138 1.74 -13.02 -12.78
CA HIS A 138 1.59 -13.27 -11.34
C HIS A 138 2.91 -13.46 -10.58
N ARG A 139 4.05 -13.46 -11.30
CA ARG A 139 5.37 -13.58 -10.68
C ARG A 139 5.72 -12.31 -9.89
N PRO A 140 6.17 -12.42 -8.62
CA PRO A 140 6.72 -11.29 -7.87
C PRO A 140 7.92 -10.72 -8.61
N ARG A 141 7.96 -9.40 -8.79
CA ARG A 141 9.09 -8.70 -9.41
C ARG A 141 9.96 -8.00 -8.36
N PRO A 142 11.28 -7.90 -8.57
CA PRO A 142 12.17 -7.20 -7.63
C PRO A 142 11.76 -5.76 -7.33
N ASP A 143 11.05 -5.12 -8.27
CA ASP A 143 10.57 -3.75 -8.18
C ASP A 143 9.10 -3.64 -7.70
N ASP A 144 8.38 -4.75 -7.49
CA ASP A 144 6.98 -4.71 -7.06
C ASP A 144 6.80 -3.89 -5.75
N ALA A 145 5.66 -3.23 -5.63
CA ALA A 145 5.37 -2.38 -4.47
C ALA A 145 5.39 -3.20 -3.17
N PRO A 146 5.97 -2.65 -2.09
CA PRO A 146 6.04 -3.36 -0.82
C PRO A 146 4.64 -3.50 -0.21
N LEU A 147 4.34 -4.70 0.30
CA LEU A 147 3.12 -5.03 1.02
C LEU A 147 3.46 -5.43 2.46
N PHE A 148 2.84 -4.78 3.44
CA PHE A 148 2.99 -5.11 4.85
C PHE A 148 1.63 -5.43 5.47
N LEU A 149 1.57 -6.52 6.22
CA LEU A 149 0.38 -6.89 6.98
C LEU A 149 0.41 -6.15 8.33
N LEU A 150 -0.66 -5.44 8.65
CA LEU A 150 -0.89 -4.93 10.00
C LEU A 150 -1.43 -6.06 10.86
N SER A 151 -0.67 -6.45 11.88
CA SER A 151 -1.08 -7.39 12.91
C SER A 151 -1.03 -6.71 14.28
N ASP A 152 -2.01 -7.03 15.12
CA ASP A 152 -2.01 -6.78 16.56
C ASP A 152 -1.03 -7.70 17.32
#